data_AF-A0A1C2I1Y9-F1
#
_entry.id   AF-A0A1C2I1Y9-F1
#
_cell.length_a   1.000
_cell.length_b   1.000
_cell.length_c   1.000
_cell.angle_alpha   90.00
_cell.angle_beta   90.00
_cell.angle_gamma   90.00
#
_symmetry.space_group_name_H-M   'P 1'
#
loop_
_entity.id
_entity.type
_entity.pdbx_description
1 polymer ?
#
loop_
_entity_poly.entity_id
_entity_poly.type
_entity_poly.pdbx_seq_one_letter_code
_entity_poly.pdbx_strand_id
1 'polypeptide(L)'
;MTVVPVATGILEDENGRLLISLRPEGKPWPGFWEFPGGKVDPGETPEEALHRELWEEIGIRVQDAEPFRTLDYTYPERTVRLHFYRVRRWDGAAHGKEGQQIRWLYPWEIPALECLPANLRMTAAVLEESLPHPPLCLIVDPARVEPQAFAHAWREALRAGLQWVILRCKSAVDEESAKLLKSLCAESLAAGAQVWLNHAEPLPDWPHSGRHLTQSQLEAGLRPSEPFGASCHNAGEIHQAAQAGARYALLSPLFSTRSHPDTLPLGEKAFAELVETSAIPLIALGGLSVERVPAAMATGASGVAILSGILDAPDPFVTTSDFLRYWRP
;
A
#
# COMPACT_ATOMS: atom_id res chain seq x y z
N MET A 1 0.64 23.17 23.91
CA MET A 1 1.54 22.89 22.78
C MET A 1 1.12 23.77 21.61
N THR A 2 2.05 24.48 21.00
CA THR A 2 1.80 25.25 19.78
C THR A 2 1.72 24.30 18.58
N VAL A 3 0.68 24.47 17.76
CA VAL A 3 0.51 23.75 16.50
C VAL A 3 1.06 24.63 15.39
N VAL A 4 2.02 24.11 14.62
CA VAL A 4 2.63 24.81 13.49
C VAL A 4 2.03 24.27 12.18
N PRO A 5 1.25 25.06 11.44
CA PRO A 5 0.76 24.67 10.12
C PRO A 5 1.89 24.67 9.09
N VAL A 6 1.93 23.63 8.26
CA VAL A 6 2.88 23.43 7.16
C VAL A 6 2.10 22.99 5.93
N ALA A 7 2.46 23.51 4.77
CA ALA A 7 1.93 23.09 3.48
C ALA A 7 2.99 22.31 2.71
N THR A 8 2.61 21.18 2.13
CA THR A 8 3.55 20.25 1.49
C THR A 8 3.01 19.75 0.16
N GLY A 9 3.84 19.76 -0.87
CA GLY A 9 3.47 19.33 -2.22
C GLY A 9 3.87 17.88 -2.50
N ILE A 10 2.89 17.06 -2.89
CA ILE A 10 3.11 15.78 -3.56
C ILE A 10 3.06 16.07 -5.06
N LEU A 11 4.20 16.43 -5.63
CA LEU A 11 4.32 16.68 -7.06
C LEU A 11 4.42 15.35 -7.78
N GLU A 12 3.56 15.13 -8.76
CA GLU A 12 3.52 13.91 -9.57
C GLU A 12 3.72 14.26 -11.04
N ASP A 13 4.71 13.63 -11.68
CA ASP A 13 4.95 13.81 -13.11
C ASP A 13 4.07 12.89 -13.98
N GLU A 14 4.16 13.04 -15.30
CA GLU A 14 3.37 12.25 -16.26
C GLU A 14 3.67 10.73 -16.21
N ASN A 15 4.78 10.31 -15.60
CA ASN A 15 5.14 8.90 -15.42
C ASN A 15 4.69 8.36 -14.05
N GLY A 16 4.06 9.17 -13.20
CA GLY A 16 3.67 8.79 -11.84
C GLY A 16 4.83 8.80 -10.84
N ARG A 17 5.94 9.47 -11.15
CA ARG A 17 7.04 9.68 -10.20
C ARG A 17 6.74 10.89 -9.33
N LEU A 18 7.17 10.82 -8.08
CA LEU A 18 7.05 11.88 -7.10
C LEU A 18 8.36 12.64 -6.94
N LEU A 19 8.28 13.97 -6.79
CA LEU A 19 9.44 14.78 -6.43
C LEU A 19 9.70 14.74 -4.93
N ILE A 20 10.94 14.43 -4.56
CA ILE A 20 11.45 14.52 -3.20
C ILE A 20 12.69 15.42 -3.16
N SER A 21 12.90 16.11 -2.05
CA SER A 21 14.05 16.98 -1.77
C SER A 21 14.84 16.46 -0.57
N LEU A 22 16.17 16.60 -0.63
CA LEU A 22 17.07 16.29 0.47
C LEU A 22 17.19 17.52 1.38
N ARG A 23 16.95 17.35 2.67
CA ARG A 23 17.05 18.46 3.63
C ARG A 23 18.50 18.96 3.74
N PRO A 24 18.76 20.26 3.51
CA PRO A 24 20.10 20.83 3.61
C PRO A 24 20.58 20.87 5.06
N GLU A 25 21.90 21.04 5.21
CA GLU A 25 22.54 21.29 6.50
C GLU A 25 21.94 22.51 7.21
N GLY A 26 21.83 22.46 8.54
CA GLY A 26 21.29 23.54 9.36
C GLY A 26 19.76 23.60 9.49
N LYS A 27 19.00 22.84 8.69
CA LYS A 27 17.58 22.56 8.99
C LYS A 27 17.47 21.38 9.99
N PRO A 28 16.38 21.26 10.77
CA PRO A 28 16.15 20.05 11.58
C PRO A 28 16.19 18.80 10.69
N TRP A 29 16.80 17.71 11.16
CA TRP A 29 16.95 16.46 10.40
C TRP A 29 17.67 16.64 9.04
N PRO A 30 18.91 17.18 9.04
CA PRO A 30 19.69 17.29 7.79
C PRO A 30 19.97 15.89 7.24
N GLY A 31 19.98 15.75 5.91
CA GLY A 31 20.19 14.46 5.24
C GLY A 31 18.94 13.59 5.10
N PHE A 32 17.80 13.99 5.68
CA PHE A 32 16.52 13.30 5.48
C PHE A 32 15.84 13.79 4.21
N TRP A 33 15.16 12.89 3.51
CA TRP A 33 14.34 13.18 2.33
C TRP A 33 12.90 13.53 2.71
N GLU A 34 12.33 14.48 1.99
CA GLU A 34 10.95 14.92 2.18
C GLU A 34 10.29 15.35 0.87
N PHE A 35 8.98 15.52 0.94
CA PHE A 35 8.20 16.27 -0.03
C PHE A 35 8.43 17.77 0.21
N PRO A 36 8.63 18.57 -0.84
CA PRO A 36 8.93 20.00 -0.71
C PRO A 36 7.75 20.78 -0.13
N GLY A 37 8.07 21.88 0.57
CA GLY A 37 7.08 22.72 1.22
C GLY A 37 7.60 23.35 2.51
N GLY A 38 6.75 24.12 3.16
CA GLY A 38 7.17 24.91 4.31
C GLY A 38 6.02 25.44 5.14
N LYS A 39 6.36 26.35 6.05
CA LYS A 39 5.42 26.82 7.08
C LYS A 39 4.40 27.77 6.46
N VAL A 40 3.18 27.72 6.99
CA VAL A 40 2.15 28.70 6.67
C VAL A 40 2.39 29.95 7.51
N ASP A 41 2.52 31.10 6.85
CA ASP A 41 2.77 32.38 7.51
C ASP A 41 1.47 33.01 8.07
N PRO A 42 1.56 33.94 9.04
CA PRO A 42 0.38 34.62 9.57
C PRO A 42 -0.40 35.37 8.48
N GLY A 43 -1.68 35.02 8.33
CA GLY A 43 -2.57 35.62 7.33
C GLY A 43 -2.59 34.89 5.98
N GLU A 44 -1.78 33.83 5.84
CA GLU A 44 -1.71 32.97 4.66
C GLU A 44 -2.59 31.71 4.85
N THR A 45 -3.24 31.23 3.79
CA THR A 45 -3.87 29.91 3.75
C THR A 45 -2.83 28.82 3.46
N PRO A 46 -3.07 27.54 3.81
CA PRO A 46 -2.13 26.48 3.46
C PRO A 46 -1.85 26.34 1.96
N GLU A 47 -2.82 26.65 1.10
CA GLU A 47 -2.62 26.63 -0.35
C GLU A 47 -1.75 27.80 -0.81
N GLU A 48 -1.97 29.02 -0.32
CA GLU A 48 -1.09 30.16 -0.62
C GLU A 48 0.36 29.88 -0.20
N ALA A 49 0.55 29.28 0.99
CA ALA A 49 1.85 28.84 1.47
C ALA A 49 2.49 27.81 0.55
N LEU A 50 1.72 26.82 0.08
CA LEU A 50 2.20 25.83 -0.88
C LEU A 50 2.76 26.50 -2.15
N HIS A 51 2.00 27.43 -2.73
CA HIS A 51 2.41 28.13 -3.96
C HIS A 51 3.71 28.92 -3.75
N ARG A 52 3.84 29.63 -2.63
CA ARG A 52 5.05 30.39 -2.26
C ARG A 52 6.24 29.46 -2.03
N GLU A 53 6.09 28.46 -1.17
CA GLU A 53 7.17 27.55 -0.77
C GLU A 53 7.70 26.74 -1.96
N LEU A 54 6.82 26.20 -2.81
CA LEU A 54 7.28 25.46 -4.01
C LEU A 54 8.00 26.37 -5.02
N TRP A 55 7.63 27.64 -5.10
CA TRP A 55 8.39 28.62 -5.90
C TRP A 55 9.75 28.95 -5.27
N GLU A 56 9.80 29.13 -3.95
CA GLU A 56 11.00 29.48 -3.20
C GLU A 56 12.02 28.35 -3.23
N GLU A 57 11.60 27.13 -2.87
CA GLU A 57 12.47 25.96 -2.70
C GLU A 57 12.85 25.29 -4.02
N ILE A 58 11.88 25.09 -4.93
CA ILE A 58 12.08 24.24 -6.13
C ILE A 58 11.81 24.94 -7.46
N GLY A 59 11.44 26.22 -7.44
CA GLY A 59 11.40 27.07 -8.64
C GLY A 59 10.25 26.80 -9.61
N ILE A 60 9.15 26.18 -9.13
CA ILE A 60 7.95 25.97 -9.95
C ILE A 60 6.83 26.94 -9.58
N ARG A 61 5.92 27.20 -10.51
CA ARG A 61 4.66 27.91 -10.24
C ARG A 61 3.50 26.96 -10.39
N VAL A 62 2.87 26.61 -9.28
CA VAL A 62 1.73 25.70 -9.25
C VAL A 62 0.56 26.32 -10.03
N GLN A 63 -0.02 25.55 -10.95
CA GLN A 63 -1.23 25.94 -11.67
C GLN A 63 -2.49 25.42 -10.98
N ASP A 64 -2.39 24.22 -10.39
CA ASP A 64 -3.48 23.54 -9.73
C ASP A 64 -2.96 22.67 -8.58
N ALA A 65 -3.65 22.72 -7.44
CA ALA A 65 -3.30 22.01 -6.22
C ALA A 65 -4.56 21.40 -5.60
N GLU A 66 -4.63 20.08 -5.58
CA GLU A 66 -5.75 19.35 -4.99
C GLU A 66 -5.44 18.99 -3.53
N PRO A 67 -6.27 19.37 -2.54
CA PRO A 67 -6.09 18.90 -1.17
C PRO A 67 -6.08 17.37 -1.12
N PHE A 68 -5.02 16.78 -0.55
CA PHE A 68 -4.86 15.34 -0.49
C PHE A 68 -5.18 14.77 0.90
N ARG A 69 -4.36 15.10 1.91
CA ARG A 69 -4.55 14.67 3.31
C ARG A 69 -4.02 15.72 4.27
N THR A 70 -4.55 15.73 5.49
CA THR A 70 -3.96 16.49 6.61
C THR A 70 -3.51 15.51 7.69
N LEU A 71 -2.29 15.70 8.19
CA LEU A 71 -1.70 14.86 9.24
C LEU A 71 -1.13 15.75 10.35
N ASP A 72 -1.43 15.41 11.61
CA ASP A 72 -0.77 16.00 12.77
C ASP A 72 0.39 15.10 13.21
N TYR A 73 1.61 15.62 13.22
CA TYR A 73 2.79 14.92 13.73
C TYR A 73 3.35 15.64 14.95
N THR A 74 3.46 14.93 16.08
CA THR A 74 3.91 15.51 17.35
C THR A 74 5.37 15.15 17.61
N TYR A 75 6.23 16.16 17.57
CA TYR A 75 7.59 16.12 18.10
C TYR A 75 7.57 16.43 19.61
N PRO A 76 8.62 16.09 20.37
CA PRO A 76 8.71 16.40 21.80
C PRO A 76 8.42 17.89 22.13
N GLU A 77 8.84 18.80 21.26
CA GLU A 77 8.77 20.25 21.46
C GLU A 77 7.57 20.95 20.80
N ARG A 78 6.91 20.32 19.80
CA ARG A 78 5.82 20.94 19.02
C ARG A 78 5.00 19.92 18.25
N THR A 79 3.78 20.30 17.88
CA THR A 79 2.98 19.58 16.89
C THR A 79 3.03 20.32 15.55
N VAL A 80 3.27 19.59 14.47
CA VAL A 80 3.21 20.11 13.10
C VAL A 80 1.94 19.57 12.45
N ARG A 81 1.12 20.47 11.91
CA ARG A 81 -0.05 20.10 11.09
C ARG A 81 0.33 20.24 9.62
N LEU A 82 0.48 19.11 8.95
CA LEU A 82 0.90 19.01 7.56
C LEU A 82 -0.34 18.95 6.67
N HIS A 83 -0.50 19.95 5.82
CA HIS A 83 -1.49 19.98 4.75
C HIS A 83 -0.83 19.53 3.45
N PHE A 84 -1.12 18.30 3.02
CA PHE A 84 -0.60 17.74 1.79
C PHE A 84 -1.52 18.08 0.62
N TYR A 85 -0.91 18.55 -0.46
CA TYR A 85 -1.58 18.84 -1.73
C TYR A 85 -0.98 17.99 -2.84
N ARG A 86 -1.81 17.40 -3.69
CA ARG A 86 -1.37 16.76 -4.93
C ARG A 86 -1.23 17.86 -6.00
N VAL A 87 -0.08 17.88 -6.65
CA VAL A 87 0.23 18.86 -7.70
C VAL A 87 0.65 18.12 -8.96
N ARG A 88 -0.16 18.22 -10.03
CA ARG A 88 0.09 17.58 -11.33
C ARG A 88 0.35 18.58 -12.46
N ARG A 89 0.14 19.88 -12.19
CA ARG A 89 0.25 20.94 -13.19
C ARG A 89 0.97 22.16 -12.61
N TRP A 90 2.05 22.56 -13.27
CA TRP A 90 2.87 23.70 -12.88
C TRP A 90 3.64 24.25 -14.09
N ASP A 91 4.13 25.49 -13.95
CA ASP A 91 5.07 26.10 -14.88
C ASP A 91 6.51 26.04 -14.35
N GLY A 92 7.47 25.89 -15.26
CA GLY A 92 8.89 25.83 -14.96
C GLY A 92 9.42 24.40 -14.73
N ALA A 93 10.75 24.28 -14.63
CA ALA A 93 11.42 23.01 -14.35
C ALA A 93 11.89 22.99 -12.89
N ALA A 94 11.48 21.96 -12.14
CA ALA A 94 11.86 21.83 -10.75
C ALA A 94 13.38 21.68 -10.60
N HIS A 95 13.98 22.45 -9.70
CA HIS A 95 15.40 22.41 -9.35
C HIS A 95 15.61 22.95 -7.94
N GLY A 96 16.59 22.46 -7.19
CA GLY A 96 16.85 22.95 -5.84
C GLY A 96 17.38 24.39 -5.82
N LYS A 97 16.52 25.37 -5.55
CA LYS A 97 16.90 26.79 -5.50
C LYS A 97 17.73 27.16 -4.28
N GLU A 98 17.70 26.34 -3.24
CA GLU A 98 18.53 26.47 -2.04
C GLU A 98 19.82 25.64 -2.14
N GLY A 99 20.12 25.07 -3.32
CA GLY A 99 21.26 24.18 -3.53
C GLY A 99 21.04 22.75 -3.03
N GLN A 100 19.80 22.40 -2.66
CA GLN A 100 19.41 21.08 -2.21
C GLN A 100 19.29 20.09 -3.37
N GLN A 101 19.56 18.81 -3.09
CA GLN A 101 19.32 17.76 -4.07
C GLN A 101 17.82 17.48 -4.20
N ILE A 102 17.34 17.27 -5.42
CA ILE A 102 16.00 16.77 -5.69
C ILE A 102 16.06 15.48 -6.51
N ARG A 103 15.06 14.61 -6.38
CA ARG A 103 14.91 13.38 -7.17
C ARG A 103 13.46 13.17 -7.56
N TRP A 104 13.26 12.58 -8.73
CA TRP A 104 11.98 12.04 -9.18
C TRP A 104 12.03 10.52 -9.05
N LEU A 105 11.23 9.98 -8.14
CA LEU A 105 11.20 8.56 -7.82
C LEU A 105 9.78 8.02 -7.89
N TYR A 106 9.61 6.76 -8.28
CA TYR A 106 8.33 6.11 -8.10
C TYR A 106 8.00 5.97 -6.61
N PRO A 107 6.70 5.97 -6.21
CA PRO A 107 6.32 5.89 -4.80
C PRO A 107 6.94 4.71 -4.05
N TRP A 108 7.11 3.55 -4.71
CA TRP A 108 7.73 2.36 -4.12
C TRP A 108 9.26 2.44 -3.96
N GLU A 109 9.94 3.41 -4.57
CA GLU A 109 11.39 3.61 -4.41
C GLU A 109 11.72 4.52 -3.23
N ILE A 110 10.78 5.38 -2.82
CA ILE A 110 10.96 6.35 -1.74
C ILE A 110 11.31 5.69 -0.39
N PRO A 111 10.70 4.58 0.04
CA PRO A 111 11.00 3.98 1.33
C PRO A 111 12.42 3.43 1.47
N ALA A 112 13.17 3.28 0.37
CA ALA A 112 14.59 2.92 0.41
C ALA A 112 15.50 4.07 0.87
N LEU A 113 14.97 5.30 0.92
CA LEU A 113 15.67 6.48 1.41
C LEU A 113 15.40 6.71 2.90
N GLU A 114 16.29 7.49 3.53
CA GLU A 114 16.08 8.00 4.87
C GLU A 114 15.11 9.19 4.80
N CYS A 115 13.81 8.92 4.95
CA CYS A 115 12.75 9.92 4.88
C CYS A 115 12.24 10.34 6.27
N LEU A 116 11.66 11.54 6.35
CA LEU A 116 10.91 11.94 7.54
C LEU A 116 9.69 11.02 7.75
N PRO A 117 9.31 10.70 9.01
CA PRO A 117 8.21 9.78 9.29
C PRO A 117 6.87 10.16 8.64
N ALA A 118 6.51 11.44 8.63
CA ALA A 118 5.27 11.90 8.01
C ALA A 118 5.23 11.66 6.48
N ASN A 119 6.39 11.71 5.82
CA ASN A 119 6.53 11.47 4.39
C ASN A 119 6.39 9.99 4.04
N LEU A 120 6.85 9.09 4.92
CA LEU A 120 6.59 7.65 4.76
C LEU A 120 5.09 7.36 4.80
N ARG A 121 4.35 7.94 5.76
CA ARG A 121 2.89 7.76 5.85
C ARG A 121 2.16 8.28 4.60
N MET A 122 2.60 9.41 4.05
CA MET A 122 2.02 9.91 2.79
C MET A 122 2.43 9.07 1.58
N THR A 123 3.63 8.49 1.56
CA THR A 123 4.03 7.53 0.52
C THR A 123 3.11 6.31 0.53
N ALA A 124 2.77 5.79 1.72
CA ALA A 124 1.79 4.72 1.86
C ALA A 124 0.41 5.12 1.31
N ALA A 125 -0.04 6.34 1.59
CA ALA A 125 -1.30 6.88 1.10
C ALA A 125 -1.34 7.05 -0.43
N VAL A 126 -0.22 7.40 -1.07
CA VAL A 126 -0.13 7.45 -2.54
C VAL A 126 -0.15 6.03 -3.13
N LEU A 127 0.60 5.09 -2.54
CA LEU A 127 0.59 3.69 -2.97
C LEU A 127 -0.80 3.02 -2.81
N GLU A 128 -1.56 3.43 -1.80
CA GLU A 128 -2.92 2.96 -1.53
C GLU A 128 -3.87 3.22 -2.72
N GLU A 129 -3.71 4.33 -3.44
CA GLU A 129 -4.53 4.65 -4.63
C GLU A 129 -4.36 3.63 -5.77
N SER A 130 -3.24 2.91 -5.80
CA SER A 130 -2.95 1.88 -6.81
C SER A 130 -3.48 0.49 -6.43
N LEU A 131 -4.06 0.34 -5.24
CA LEU A 131 -4.67 -0.92 -4.83
C LEU A 131 -5.94 -1.19 -5.66
N PRO A 132 -6.33 -2.46 -5.84
CA PRO A 132 -7.64 -2.80 -6.40
C PRO A 132 -8.78 -2.19 -5.58
N HIS A 133 -9.85 -1.77 -6.25
CA HIS A 133 -11.00 -1.13 -5.63
C HIS A 133 -12.29 -1.89 -5.99
N PRO A 134 -12.97 -2.56 -5.04
CA PRO A 134 -12.72 -2.53 -3.59
C PRO A 134 -11.44 -3.24 -3.13
N PRO A 135 -10.80 -2.80 -2.02
CA PRO A 135 -9.56 -3.37 -1.49
C PRO A 135 -9.81 -4.65 -0.66
N LEU A 136 -10.54 -5.59 -1.27
CA LEU A 136 -10.77 -6.93 -0.77
C LEU A 136 -9.90 -7.90 -1.57
N CYS A 137 -8.91 -8.49 -0.91
CA CYS A 137 -8.02 -9.49 -1.49
C CYS A 137 -8.49 -10.91 -1.14
N LEU A 138 -8.68 -11.76 -2.15
CA LEU A 138 -8.84 -13.19 -1.95
C LEU A 138 -7.48 -13.88 -2.09
N ILE A 139 -7.04 -14.56 -1.05
CA ILE A 139 -5.90 -15.48 -1.15
C ILE A 139 -6.47 -16.85 -1.48
N VAL A 140 -5.97 -17.47 -2.56
CA VAL A 140 -6.40 -18.80 -3.01
C VAL A 140 -5.22 -19.75 -2.95
N ASP A 141 -5.42 -20.95 -2.40
CA ASP A 141 -4.39 -21.98 -2.25
C ASP A 141 -4.94 -23.30 -2.83
N PRO A 142 -4.46 -23.77 -3.99
CA PRO A 142 -5.03 -24.93 -4.68
C PRO A 142 -4.85 -26.23 -3.89
N ALA A 143 -3.99 -26.27 -2.87
CA ALA A 143 -3.85 -27.44 -2.00
C ALA A 143 -4.96 -27.56 -0.94
N ARG A 144 -5.83 -26.56 -0.79
CA ARG A 144 -6.87 -26.52 0.26
C ARG A 144 -8.21 -27.09 -0.17
N VAL A 145 -8.55 -26.96 -1.45
CA VAL A 145 -9.87 -27.30 -1.99
C VAL A 145 -9.70 -28.12 -3.25
N GLU A 146 -10.62 -29.05 -3.49
CA GLU A 146 -10.67 -29.83 -4.72
C GLU A 146 -10.71 -28.91 -5.96
N PRO A 147 -9.99 -29.23 -7.06
CA PRO A 147 -9.81 -28.32 -8.19
C PRO A 147 -11.08 -27.68 -8.77
N GLN A 148 -12.19 -28.43 -8.89
CA GLN A 148 -13.44 -27.89 -9.43
C GLN A 148 -14.12 -26.94 -8.45
N ALA A 149 -14.20 -27.32 -7.17
CA ALA A 149 -14.73 -26.44 -6.12
C ALA A 149 -13.88 -25.16 -5.97
N PHE A 150 -12.55 -25.27 -6.09
CA PHE A 150 -11.63 -24.14 -6.10
C PHE A 150 -11.90 -23.17 -7.26
N ALA A 151 -12.00 -23.69 -8.49
CA ALA A 151 -12.27 -22.87 -9.67
C ALA A 151 -13.66 -22.21 -9.61
N HIS A 152 -14.65 -22.91 -9.07
CA HIS A 152 -15.98 -22.37 -8.86
C HIS A 152 -15.94 -21.18 -7.87
N ALA A 153 -15.33 -21.37 -6.69
CA ALA A 153 -15.25 -20.31 -5.68
C ALA A 153 -14.53 -19.05 -6.17
N TRP A 154 -13.41 -19.21 -6.90
CA TRP A 154 -12.71 -18.08 -7.52
C TRP A 154 -13.64 -17.34 -8.50
N ARG A 155 -14.27 -18.04 -9.44
CA ARG A 155 -15.15 -17.42 -10.45
C ARG A 155 -16.35 -16.73 -9.82
N GLU A 156 -16.97 -17.32 -8.81
CA GLU A 156 -18.08 -16.70 -8.09
C GLU A 156 -17.65 -15.45 -7.32
N ALA A 157 -16.46 -15.44 -6.71
CA ALA A 157 -15.91 -14.24 -6.08
C ALA A 157 -15.69 -13.10 -7.09
N LEU A 158 -15.15 -13.40 -8.27
CA LEU A 158 -15.01 -12.41 -9.36
C LEU A 158 -16.37 -11.88 -9.82
N ARG A 159 -17.37 -12.76 -10.00
CA ARG A 159 -18.74 -12.35 -10.38
C ARG A 159 -19.38 -11.45 -9.34
N ALA A 160 -19.06 -11.65 -8.06
CA ALA A 160 -19.52 -10.78 -6.97
C ALA A 160 -18.87 -9.38 -7.00
N GLY A 161 -17.82 -9.18 -7.80
CA GLY A 161 -17.11 -7.91 -7.97
C GLY A 161 -15.75 -7.84 -7.27
N LEU A 162 -15.18 -8.98 -6.86
CA LEU A 162 -13.81 -9.04 -6.36
C LEU A 162 -12.83 -8.65 -7.47
N GLN A 163 -11.86 -7.79 -7.16
CA GLN A 163 -10.85 -7.32 -8.11
C GLN A 163 -9.41 -7.69 -7.74
N TRP A 164 -9.19 -8.46 -6.68
CA TRP A 164 -7.85 -8.78 -6.21
C TRP A 164 -7.72 -10.22 -5.74
N VAL A 165 -6.85 -10.98 -6.43
CA VAL A 165 -6.54 -12.36 -6.09
C VAL A 165 -5.03 -12.54 -5.89
N ILE A 166 -4.65 -13.24 -4.82
CA ILE A 166 -3.30 -13.78 -4.63
C ILE A 166 -3.38 -15.30 -4.78
N LEU A 167 -2.82 -15.83 -5.86
CA LEU A 167 -2.67 -17.27 -6.07
C LEU A 167 -1.42 -17.77 -5.35
N ARG A 168 -1.63 -18.54 -4.30
CA ARG A 168 -0.60 -19.09 -3.43
C ARG A 168 -0.35 -20.56 -3.70
N CYS A 169 0.76 -20.86 -4.35
CA CYS A 169 1.20 -22.22 -4.64
C CYS A 169 2.45 -22.55 -3.83
N LYS A 170 2.27 -23.22 -2.69
CA LYS A 170 3.40 -23.69 -1.84
C LYS A 170 4.07 -24.96 -2.35
N SER A 171 3.36 -25.72 -3.16
CA SER A 171 3.77 -27.04 -3.64
C SER A 171 3.65 -27.08 -5.15
N ALA A 172 4.40 -27.99 -5.77
CA ALA A 172 4.26 -28.26 -7.19
C ALA A 172 2.81 -28.68 -7.49
N VAL A 173 2.27 -28.14 -8.58
CA VAL A 173 0.96 -28.50 -9.11
C VAL A 173 1.15 -29.45 -10.29
N ASP A 174 0.24 -30.41 -10.45
CA ASP A 174 0.22 -31.26 -11.64
C ASP A 174 -0.16 -30.47 -12.90
N GLU A 175 0.02 -31.09 -14.07
CA GLU A 175 -0.17 -30.44 -15.37
C GLU A 175 -1.64 -30.00 -15.60
N GLU A 176 -2.60 -30.77 -15.11
CA GLU A 176 -4.03 -30.47 -15.25
C GLU A 176 -4.40 -29.24 -14.41
N SER A 177 -3.98 -29.23 -13.14
CA SER A 177 -4.15 -28.10 -12.23
C SER A 177 -3.43 -26.86 -12.75
N ALA A 178 -2.23 -27.00 -13.30
CA ALA A 178 -1.48 -25.88 -13.89
C ALA A 178 -2.22 -25.24 -15.07
N LYS A 179 -2.85 -26.05 -15.95
CA LYS A 179 -3.67 -25.55 -17.06
C LYS A 179 -4.90 -24.80 -16.56
N LEU A 180 -5.58 -25.33 -15.54
CA LEU A 180 -6.73 -24.69 -14.91
C LEU A 180 -6.34 -23.35 -14.26
N LEU A 181 -5.26 -23.32 -13.48
CA LEU A 181 -4.76 -22.10 -12.83
C LEU A 181 -4.37 -21.03 -13.85
N LYS A 182 -3.67 -21.42 -14.93
CA LYS A 182 -3.34 -20.51 -16.04
C LYS A 182 -4.59 -19.89 -16.67
N SER A 183 -5.67 -20.68 -16.85
CA SER A 183 -6.96 -20.19 -17.35
C SER A 183 -7.62 -19.21 -16.38
N LEU A 184 -7.70 -19.54 -15.09
CA LEU A 184 -8.30 -18.68 -14.07
C LEU A 184 -7.57 -17.34 -13.95
N CYS A 185 -6.25 -17.35 -14.04
CA CYS A 185 -5.45 -16.13 -14.11
C CYS A 185 -5.83 -15.26 -15.31
N ALA A 186 -5.90 -15.85 -16.51
CA ALA A 186 -6.26 -15.13 -17.73
C ALA A 186 -7.70 -14.56 -17.67
N GLU A 187 -8.66 -15.36 -17.18
CA GLU A 187 -10.06 -14.96 -16.99
C GLU A 187 -10.17 -13.77 -16.01
N SER A 188 -9.42 -13.81 -14.91
CA SER A 188 -9.41 -12.74 -13.90
C SER A 188 -8.89 -11.42 -14.49
N LEU A 189 -7.76 -11.46 -15.20
CA LEU A 189 -7.19 -10.28 -15.85
C LEU A 189 -8.13 -9.72 -16.93
N ALA A 190 -8.78 -10.58 -17.71
CA ALA A 190 -9.75 -10.17 -18.72
C ALA A 190 -11.00 -9.52 -18.10
N ALA A 191 -11.36 -9.89 -16.87
CA ALA A 191 -12.42 -9.25 -16.09
C ALA A 191 -11.96 -7.94 -15.39
N GLY A 192 -10.70 -7.52 -15.57
CA GLY A 192 -10.14 -6.32 -14.95
C GLY A 192 -9.67 -6.51 -13.51
N ALA A 193 -9.71 -7.75 -12.97
CA ALA A 193 -9.15 -8.06 -11.66
C ALA A 193 -7.63 -8.21 -11.75
N GLN A 194 -6.93 -7.92 -10.66
CA GLN A 194 -5.50 -8.18 -10.53
C GLN A 194 -5.24 -9.58 -9.97
N VAL A 195 -4.23 -10.26 -10.52
CA VAL A 195 -3.78 -11.57 -10.05
C VAL A 195 -2.32 -11.52 -9.67
N TRP A 196 -2.01 -11.92 -8.45
CA TRP A 196 -0.67 -11.86 -7.89
C TRP A 196 -0.18 -13.27 -7.54
N LEU A 197 1.03 -13.64 -7.96
CA LEU A 197 1.55 -14.99 -7.74
C LEU A 197 2.42 -15.06 -6.48
N ASN A 198 2.04 -15.91 -5.53
CA ASN A 198 2.92 -16.39 -4.46
C ASN A 198 3.39 -17.80 -4.82
N HIS A 199 4.54 -17.90 -5.47
CA HIS A 199 5.12 -19.14 -5.98
C HIS A 199 6.65 -19.16 -5.73
N ALA A 200 7.22 -20.37 -5.65
CA ALA A 200 8.67 -20.57 -5.61
C ALA A 200 9.34 -20.19 -6.94
N GLU A 201 10.66 -20.02 -6.95
CA GLU A 201 11.41 -19.80 -8.20
C GLU A 201 11.73 -21.12 -8.92
N PRO A 202 11.75 -21.16 -10.26
CA PRO A 202 11.33 -20.09 -11.18
C PRO A 202 9.79 -19.93 -11.23
N LEU A 203 9.32 -18.74 -11.56
CA LEU A 203 7.89 -18.50 -11.78
C LEU A 203 7.34 -19.28 -12.99
N PRO A 204 6.09 -19.77 -12.91
CA PRO A 204 5.41 -20.33 -14.07
C PRO A 204 4.98 -19.24 -15.07
N ASP A 205 4.87 -19.59 -16.35
CA ASP A 205 4.31 -18.73 -17.41
C ASP A 205 2.77 -18.65 -17.31
N TRP A 206 2.26 -18.19 -16.17
CA TRP A 206 0.86 -17.90 -15.95
C TRP A 206 0.64 -16.39 -16.03
N PRO A 207 -0.42 -15.88 -16.68
CA PRO A 207 -0.69 -14.44 -16.68
C PRO A 207 -0.83 -13.89 -15.25
N HIS A 208 -0.21 -12.74 -14.96
CA HIS A 208 -0.31 -12.10 -13.65
C HIS A 208 -0.05 -10.59 -13.73
N SER A 209 -0.49 -9.88 -12.71
CA SER A 209 -0.27 -8.44 -12.49
C SER A 209 1.02 -8.17 -11.69
N GLY A 210 1.47 -9.15 -10.92
CA GLY A 210 2.65 -9.03 -10.06
C GLY A 210 2.86 -10.25 -9.18
N ARG A 211 3.74 -10.09 -8.18
CA ARG A 211 4.12 -11.17 -7.26
C ARG A 211 3.76 -10.86 -5.83
N HIS A 212 3.38 -11.87 -5.07
CA HIS A 212 3.31 -11.76 -3.63
C HIS A 212 4.43 -12.60 -3.03
N LEU A 213 5.31 -11.99 -2.23
CA LEU A 213 6.44 -12.67 -1.63
C LEU A 213 6.16 -13.05 -0.18
N THR A 214 6.62 -14.23 0.20
CA THR A 214 6.73 -14.59 1.61
C THR A 214 7.90 -13.84 2.26
N GLN A 215 7.89 -13.74 3.58
CA GLN A 215 8.99 -13.10 4.31
C GLN A 215 10.33 -13.80 4.06
N SER A 216 10.35 -15.14 4.02
CA SER A 216 11.59 -15.89 3.75
C SER A 216 12.16 -15.64 2.36
N GLN A 217 11.31 -15.39 1.35
CA GLN A 217 11.77 -15.00 0.01
C GLN A 217 12.43 -13.61 0.02
N LEU A 218 11.87 -12.66 0.78
CA LEU A 218 12.46 -11.33 0.93
C LEU A 218 13.79 -11.37 1.70
N GLU A 219 13.89 -12.17 2.75
CA GLU A 219 15.13 -12.38 3.51
C GLU A 219 16.22 -13.05 2.68
N ALA A 220 15.83 -13.97 1.79
CA ALA A 220 16.73 -14.59 0.83
C ALA A 220 17.21 -13.63 -0.28
N GLY A 221 16.78 -12.36 -0.25
CA GLY A 221 17.23 -11.33 -1.18
C GLY A 221 16.46 -11.26 -2.50
N LEU A 222 15.33 -11.96 -2.63
CA LEU A 222 14.52 -11.88 -3.85
C LEU A 222 13.92 -10.48 -3.98
N ARG A 223 14.24 -9.79 -5.09
CA ARG A 223 13.74 -8.45 -5.44
C ARG A 223 13.28 -8.46 -6.90
N PRO A 224 12.01 -8.77 -7.18
CA PRO A 224 11.48 -8.80 -8.54
C PRO A 224 11.53 -7.40 -9.16
N SER A 225 11.78 -7.33 -10.47
CA SER A 225 11.65 -6.08 -11.24
C SER A 225 10.18 -5.71 -11.49
N GLU A 226 9.30 -6.70 -11.48
CA GLU A 226 7.84 -6.53 -11.60
C GLU A 226 7.21 -6.08 -10.25
N PRO A 227 5.98 -5.55 -10.28
CA PRO A 227 5.25 -5.19 -9.07
C PRO A 227 5.19 -6.35 -8.07
N PHE A 228 5.50 -6.08 -6.79
CA PHE A 228 5.34 -7.10 -5.76
C PHE A 228 4.80 -6.55 -4.44
N GLY A 229 4.14 -7.42 -3.68
CA GLY A 229 3.73 -7.20 -2.29
C GLY A 229 4.33 -8.26 -1.38
N ALA A 230 4.19 -8.08 -0.07
CA ALA A 230 4.89 -8.91 0.92
C ALA A 230 3.96 -9.44 2.01
N SER A 231 4.24 -10.63 2.53
CA SER A 231 3.71 -11.09 3.82
C SER A 231 4.61 -10.55 4.94
N CYS A 232 4.01 -9.89 5.94
CA CYS A 232 4.71 -9.36 7.11
C CYS A 232 3.96 -9.67 8.41
N HIS A 233 4.71 -9.67 9.52
CA HIS A 233 4.23 -10.02 10.85
C HIS A 233 4.62 -9.01 11.93
N ASN A 234 5.52 -8.06 11.64
CA ASN A 234 5.99 -7.05 12.58
C ASN A 234 6.56 -5.81 11.86
N ALA A 235 6.91 -4.77 12.63
CA ALA A 235 7.47 -3.51 12.11
C ALA A 235 8.74 -3.69 11.28
N GLY A 236 9.65 -4.58 11.69
CA GLY A 236 10.91 -4.80 11.00
C GLY A 236 10.71 -5.40 9.61
N GLU A 237 9.80 -6.36 9.49
CA GLU A 237 9.43 -6.97 8.20
C GLU A 237 8.73 -5.98 7.28
N ILE A 238 7.84 -5.14 7.82
CA ILE A 238 7.18 -4.06 7.04
C ILE A 238 8.24 -3.10 6.50
N HIS A 239 9.19 -2.68 7.34
CA HIS A 239 10.27 -1.79 6.94
C HIS A 239 11.15 -2.41 5.85
N GLN A 240 11.55 -3.67 6.02
CA GLN A 240 12.33 -4.41 5.02
C GLN A 240 11.58 -4.53 3.69
N ALA A 241 10.29 -4.86 3.72
CA ALA A 241 9.46 -4.95 2.52
C ALA A 241 9.33 -3.59 1.82
N ALA A 242 9.14 -2.51 2.57
CA ALA A 242 9.07 -1.17 2.02
C ALA A 242 10.38 -0.76 1.35
N GLN A 243 11.53 -0.95 2.01
CA GLN A 243 12.86 -0.68 1.44
C GLN A 243 13.15 -1.53 0.20
N ALA A 244 12.58 -2.73 0.13
CA ALA A 244 12.69 -3.62 -1.03
C ALA A 244 11.88 -3.15 -2.24
N GLY A 245 10.97 -2.19 -2.07
CA GLY A 245 10.07 -1.72 -3.11
C GLY A 245 8.71 -2.43 -3.17
N ALA A 246 8.28 -3.07 -2.08
CA ALA A 246 6.95 -3.67 -2.01
C ALA A 246 5.88 -2.56 -2.13
N ARG A 247 4.79 -2.86 -2.84
CA ARG A 247 3.67 -1.92 -3.03
C ARG A 247 2.65 -1.97 -1.90
N TYR A 248 2.59 -3.06 -1.17
CA TYR A 248 1.73 -3.29 0.00
C TYR A 248 2.30 -4.42 0.85
N ALA A 249 1.84 -4.52 2.09
CA ALA A 249 2.08 -5.69 2.93
C ALA A 249 0.77 -6.30 3.43
N LEU A 250 0.65 -7.63 3.38
CA LEU A 250 -0.33 -8.36 4.18
C LEU A 250 0.22 -8.49 5.59
N LEU A 251 -0.45 -7.87 6.56
CA LEU A 251 -0.04 -7.91 7.97
C LEU A 251 -0.94 -8.87 8.73
N SER A 252 -0.35 -9.89 9.34
CA SER A 252 -1.09 -10.96 10.01
C SER A 252 -0.39 -11.56 11.24
N PRO A 253 -1.15 -12.20 12.16
CA PRO A 253 -2.61 -12.19 12.23
C PRO A 253 -3.14 -10.97 12.99
N LEU A 254 -4.14 -10.28 12.46
CA LEU A 254 -4.84 -9.20 13.18
C LEU A 254 -5.70 -9.78 14.32
N PHE A 255 -6.49 -10.82 14.04
CA PHE A 255 -7.31 -11.53 15.01
C PHE A 255 -6.89 -13.00 15.11
N SER A 256 -7.31 -13.68 16.19
CA SER A 256 -7.13 -15.12 16.33
C SER A 256 -7.71 -15.87 15.12
N THR A 257 -6.93 -16.79 14.57
CA THR A 257 -7.22 -17.49 13.32
C THR A 257 -7.32 -19.01 13.54
N ARG A 258 -8.27 -19.65 12.85
CA ARG A 258 -8.38 -21.12 12.86
C ARG A 258 -7.24 -21.81 12.10
N SER A 259 -6.61 -21.11 11.15
CA SER A 259 -5.50 -21.69 10.37
C SER A 259 -4.20 -21.81 11.17
N HIS A 260 -4.02 -20.96 12.19
CA HIS A 260 -2.85 -20.93 13.08
C HIS A 260 -3.30 -20.57 14.51
N PRO A 261 -3.92 -21.51 15.24
CA PRO A 261 -4.57 -21.22 16.52
C PRO A 261 -3.58 -20.84 17.64
N ASP A 262 -2.33 -21.31 17.55
CA ASP A 262 -1.29 -21.06 18.54
C ASP A 262 -0.56 -19.72 18.33
N THR A 263 -0.83 -19.02 17.22
CA THR A 263 -0.21 -17.72 16.94
C THR A 263 -0.98 -16.62 17.65
N LEU A 264 -0.29 -15.89 18.53
CA LEU A 264 -0.85 -14.72 19.20
C LEU A 264 -1.16 -13.63 18.16
N PRO A 265 -2.39 -13.07 18.16
CA PRO A 265 -2.73 -11.96 17.27
C PRO A 265 -2.01 -10.67 17.68
N LEU A 266 -1.73 -9.82 16.70
CA LEU A 266 -1.25 -8.45 16.93
C LEU A 266 -2.29 -7.64 17.73
N GLY A 267 -3.57 -7.82 17.39
CA GLY A 267 -4.65 -7.01 17.92
C GLY A 267 -4.72 -5.62 17.28
N GLU A 268 -5.90 -5.00 17.40
CA GLU A 268 -6.25 -3.76 16.71
C GLU A 268 -5.33 -2.59 17.07
N LYS A 269 -4.97 -2.45 18.36
CA LYS A 269 -4.11 -1.36 18.83
C LYS A 269 -2.71 -1.41 18.20
N ALA A 270 -2.05 -2.57 18.27
CA ALA A 270 -0.71 -2.72 17.70
C ALA A 270 -0.74 -2.59 16.16
N PHE A 271 -1.80 -3.07 15.51
CA PHE A 271 -1.98 -2.89 14.07
C PHE A 271 -2.09 -1.40 13.71
N ALA A 272 -2.89 -0.62 14.44
CA ALA A 272 -3.02 0.82 14.20
C ALA A 272 -1.69 1.57 14.40
N GLU A 273 -0.90 1.20 15.41
CA GLU A 273 0.44 1.78 15.63
C GLU A 273 1.39 1.49 14.45
N LEU A 274 1.29 0.31 13.83
CA LEU A 274 2.06 -0.05 12.63
C LEU A 274 1.58 0.71 11.39
N VAL A 275 0.27 0.91 11.23
CA VAL A 275 -0.31 1.70 10.14
C VAL A 275 0.23 3.13 10.13
N GLU A 276 0.31 3.77 11.30
CA GLU A 276 0.79 5.16 11.44
C GLU A 276 2.26 5.35 11.06
N THR A 277 3.07 4.29 11.17
CA THR A 277 4.52 4.34 10.90
C THR A 277 4.92 3.68 9.58
N SER A 278 3.99 3.02 8.90
CA SER A 278 4.28 2.29 7.66
C SER A 278 4.46 3.22 6.47
N ALA A 279 5.45 2.87 5.63
CA ALA A 279 5.73 3.52 4.35
C ALA A 279 4.95 2.91 3.17
N ILE A 280 4.26 1.79 3.40
CA ILE A 280 3.47 1.07 2.42
C ILE A 280 2.08 0.74 3.00
N PRO A 281 1.03 0.64 2.18
CA PRO A 281 -0.29 0.28 2.66
C PRO A 281 -0.30 -1.11 3.31
N LEU A 282 -0.99 -1.21 4.44
CA LEU A 282 -1.12 -2.44 5.21
C LEU A 282 -2.51 -3.03 5.00
N ILE A 283 -2.54 -4.28 4.54
CA ILE A 283 -3.75 -5.05 4.33
C ILE A 283 -3.94 -6.00 5.50
N ALA A 284 -5.07 -5.90 6.20
CA ALA A 284 -5.35 -6.72 7.35
C ALA A 284 -5.61 -8.18 6.94
N LEU A 285 -4.89 -9.10 7.56
CA LEU A 285 -5.05 -10.54 7.33
C LEU A 285 -5.07 -11.30 8.67
N GLY A 286 -5.82 -12.40 8.71
CA GLY A 286 -5.83 -13.35 9.82
C GLY A 286 -7.03 -13.16 10.75
N GLY A 287 -7.89 -14.17 10.80
CA GLY A 287 -9.06 -14.19 11.67
C GLY A 287 -10.19 -13.23 11.26
N LEU A 288 -10.23 -12.81 9.99
CA LEU A 288 -11.30 -11.96 9.48
C LEU A 288 -12.57 -12.75 9.14
N SER A 289 -13.70 -12.22 9.60
CA SER A 289 -15.05 -12.53 9.16
C SER A 289 -15.70 -11.25 8.64
N VAL A 290 -16.88 -11.35 8.03
CA VAL A 290 -17.65 -10.19 7.54
C VAL A 290 -17.86 -9.17 8.67
N GLU A 291 -18.20 -9.64 9.88
CA GLU A 291 -18.48 -8.79 11.04
C GLU A 291 -17.24 -8.09 11.60
N ARG A 292 -16.04 -8.58 11.30
CA ARG A 292 -14.76 -8.02 11.77
C ARG A 292 -14.16 -7.00 10.80
N VAL A 293 -14.72 -6.84 9.60
CA VAL A 293 -14.24 -5.85 8.63
C VAL A 293 -14.27 -4.42 9.19
N PRO A 294 -15.35 -3.93 9.86
CA PRO A 294 -15.35 -2.60 10.43
C PRO A 294 -14.23 -2.36 11.45
N ALA A 295 -13.95 -3.36 12.30
CA ALA A 295 -12.87 -3.28 13.28
C ALA A 295 -11.50 -3.21 12.59
N ALA A 296 -11.27 -4.00 11.54
CA ALA A 296 -10.05 -3.92 10.73
C ALA A 296 -9.89 -2.54 10.06
N MET A 297 -10.95 -2.01 9.46
CA MET A 297 -10.92 -0.67 8.84
C MET A 297 -10.65 0.43 9.87
N ALA A 298 -11.19 0.31 11.09
CA ALA A 298 -10.97 1.28 12.17
C ALA A 298 -9.50 1.36 12.63
N THR A 299 -8.67 0.35 12.34
CA THR A 299 -7.21 0.41 12.56
C THR A 299 -6.46 1.27 11.54
N GLY A 300 -7.13 1.70 10.47
CA GLY A 300 -6.51 2.40 9.34
C GLY A 300 -5.89 1.45 8.29
N ALA A 301 -6.24 0.16 8.32
CA ALA A 301 -5.90 -0.78 7.27
C ALA A 301 -6.41 -0.30 5.90
N SER A 302 -5.57 -0.40 4.87
CA SER A 302 -5.90 0.00 3.50
C SER A 302 -6.76 -1.02 2.75
N GLY A 303 -7.03 -2.17 3.37
CA GLY A 303 -7.82 -3.24 2.80
C GLY A 303 -7.84 -4.47 3.71
N VAL A 304 -8.53 -5.51 3.25
CA VAL A 304 -8.58 -6.79 3.96
C VAL A 304 -8.26 -7.95 3.02
N ALA A 305 -7.59 -8.96 3.55
CA ALA A 305 -7.31 -10.20 2.84
C ALA A 305 -8.00 -11.38 3.50
N ILE A 306 -8.71 -12.16 2.70
CA ILE A 306 -9.52 -13.32 3.13
C ILE A 306 -8.98 -14.57 2.45
N LEU A 307 -8.91 -15.68 3.20
CA LEU A 307 -8.54 -17.00 2.70
C LEU A 307 -9.77 -17.93 2.77
N SER A 308 -9.89 -18.69 3.86
CA SER A 308 -10.95 -19.68 4.07
C SER A 308 -12.34 -19.07 4.16
N GLY A 309 -12.45 -17.80 4.56
CA GLY A 309 -13.74 -17.14 4.75
C GLY A 309 -14.57 -17.02 3.47
N ILE A 310 -13.94 -17.03 2.29
CA ILE A 310 -14.61 -17.04 0.99
C ILE A 310 -14.42 -18.41 0.31
N LEU A 311 -13.18 -18.93 0.32
CA LEU A 311 -12.84 -20.13 -0.43
C LEU A 311 -13.59 -21.38 0.06
N ASP A 312 -13.83 -21.48 1.37
CA ASP A 312 -14.50 -22.63 1.98
C ASP A 312 -16.01 -22.34 2.24
N ALA A 313 -16.52 -21.22 1.74
CA ALA A 313 -17.90 -20.81 1.97
C ALA A 313 -18.88 -21.70 1.17
N PRO A 314 -20.06 -22.04 1.73
CA PRO A 314 -21.09 -22.76 0.98
C PRO A 314 -21.57 -22.01 -0.27
N ASP A 315 -21.57 -20.68 -0.20
CA ASP A 315 -21.87 -19.79 -1.33
C ASP A 315 -20.81 -18.68 -1.40
N PRO A 316 -19.76 -18.86 -2.23
CA PRO A 316 -18.69 -17.88 -2.38
C PRO A 316 -19.17 -16.55 -2.97
N PHE A 317 -20.21 -16.55 -3.82
CA PHE A 317 -20.76 -15.32 -4.40
C PHE A 317 -21.40 -14.44 -3.32
N VAL A 318 -22.28 -15.03 -2.50
CA VAL A 318 -22.98 -14.32 -1.41
C VAL A 318 -21.96 -13.85 -0.38
N THR A 319 -21.04 -14.72 0.03
CA THR A 319 -20.04 -14.38 1.05
C THR A 319 -19.11 -13.26 0.57
N THR A 320 -18.67 -13.31 -0.69
CA THR A 320 -17.88 -12.23 -1.28
C THR A 320 -18.68 -10.93 -1.36
N SER A 321 -19.96 -10.99 -1.75
CA SER A 321 -20.85 -9.82 -1.77
C SER A 321 -21.00 -9.20 -0.37
N ASP A 322 -21.09 -10.02 0.67
CA ASP A 322 -21.18 -9.58 2.05
C ASP A 322 -19.91 -8.88 2.54
N PHE A 323 -18.73 -9.33 2.11
CA PHE A 323 -17.50 -8.56 2.33
C PHE A 323 -17.51 -7.24 1.54
N LEU A 324 -17.85 -7.28 0.26
CA LEU A 324 -17.79 -6.10 -0.62
C LEU A 324 -18.77 -4.99 -0.22
N ARG A 325 -19.84 -5.29 0.53
CA ARG A 325 -20.81 -4.29 0.99
C ARG A 325 -20.19 -3.14 1.80
N TYR A 326 -19.03 -3.34 2.42
CA TYR A 326 -18.33 -2.30 3.18
C TYR A 326 -17.64 -1.23 2.31
N TRP A 327 -17.56 -1.46 0.99
CA TRP A 327 -16.95 -0.55 0.02
C TRP A 327 -17.89 -0.22 -1.15
N ARG A 328 -19.16 -0.63 -1.08
CA ARG A 328 -20.19 -0.19 -2.04
C ARG A 328 -20.82 1.11 -1.52
N PRO A 329 -20.97 2.14 -2.37
CA PRO A 329 -21.58 3.42 -2.01
C PRO A 329 -23.08 3.28 -1.67
#